data_AF-A0A7C1DY74-F1
#
_entry.id   AF-A0A7C1DY74-F1
#
_cell.length_a   1.000
_cell.length_b   1.000
_cell.length_c   1.000
_cell.angle_alpha   90.00
_cell.angle_beta   90.00
_cell.angle_gamma   90.00
#
_symmetry.space_group_name_H-M   'P 1'
#
loop_
_entity.id
_entity.type
_entity.pdbx_description
1 polymer ?
#
loop_
_entity_poly.entity_id
_entity_poly.type
_entity_poly.pdbx_seq_one_letter_code
_entity_poly.pdbx_strand_id
1 'polypeptide(L)'
;MRKVSPESNGWHALRGKSAIVFLLYFSCFISLSALIYGQGDGQTDIDYTISPEEASRLLSTYIQYPSVTGNEKPAGEFLSKLCSDRGLNVRVFTDEDDSYNFAASLYPLRSGKPNIILLNHIDVVSEADLSNWREVPF
;
A
#
# COMPACT_ATOMS: atom_id res chain seq x y z
N MET A 1 85.85 -2.46 -34.57
CA MET A 1 84.43 -2.08 -34.74
C MET A 1 83.60 -3.35 -34.55
N ARG A 2 82.65 -3.49 -33.62
CA ARG A 2 81.66 -2.54 -33.08
C ARG A 2 81.44 -2.79 -31.57
N LYS A 3 81.25 -1.72 -30.80
CA LYS A 3 80.67 -1.76 -29.45
C LYS A 3 79.18 -2.11 -29.56
N VAL A 4 78.70 -3.02 -28.73
CA VAL A 4 77.26 -3.28 -28.53
C VAL A 4 76.83 -2.50 -27.28
N SER A 5 75.79 -1.67 -27.42
CA SER A 5 75.17 -0.90 -26.34
C SER A 5 74.10 -1.71 -25.60
N PRO A 6 73.87 -1.46 -24.30
CA PRO A 6 72.72 -2.03 -23.60
C PRO A 6 71.49 -1.11 -23.77
N GLU A 7 70.44 -1.61 -24.42
CA GLU A 7 69.13 -0.93 -24.41
C GLU A 7 68.47 -1.08 -23.03
N SER A 8 68.04 0.07 -22.52
CA SER A 8 67.50 0.31 -21.18
C SER A 8 66.00 0.03 -21.09
N ASN A 9 65.64 -0.85 -20.15
CA ASN A 9 64.46 -0.83 -19.26
C ASN A 9 63.26 0.08 -19.65
N GLY A 10 62.31 -0.47 -20.41
CA GLY A 10 61.01 0.15 -20.73
C GLY A 10 59.81 -0.32 -19.88
N TRP A 11 60.01 -1.12 -18.83
CA TRP A 11 58.90 -1.83 -18.16
C TRP A 11 58.22 -1.10 -16.98
N HIS A 12 58.69 0.08 -16.59
CA HIS A 12 58.17 0.76 -15.38
C HIS A 12 57.00 1.74 -15.62
N ALA A 13 56.67 2.09 -16.87
CA ALA A 13 55.69 3.15 -17.14
C ALA A 13 54.21 2.70 -17.20
N LEU A 14 53.92 1.40 -17.20
CA LEU A 14 52.56 0.86 -17.43
C LEU A 14 51.81 0.46 -16.16
N ARG A 15 52.45 0.46 -14.98
CA ARG A 15 51.79 0.03 -13.72
C ARG A 15 50.96 1.12 -13.04
N GLY A 16 51.20 2.40 -13.31
CA GLY A 16 50.53 3.51 -12.62
C GLY A 16 49.16 3.92 -13.21
N LYS A 17 48.97 3.76 -14.52
CA LYS A 17 47.76 4.25 -15.21
C LYS A 17 46.52 3.39 -14.92
N SER A 18 46.69 2.07 -14.81
CA SER A 18 45.58 1.14 -14.51
C SER A 18 45.06 1.26 -13.08
N ALA A 19 45.94 1.58 -12.12
CA ALA A 19 45.55 1.77 -10.72
C ALA A 19 44.70 3.03 -10.51
N ILE A 20 45.02 4.11 -11.23
CA ILE A 20 44.26 5.37 -11.19
C ILE A 20 42.87 5.18 -11.80
N VAL A 21 42.77 4.47 -12.93
CA VAL A 21 41.49 4.16 -13.56
C VAL A 21 40.62 3.30 -12.63
N PHE A 22 41.20 2.29 -11.99
CA PHE A 22 40.48 1.45 -11.02
C PHE A 22 39.98 2.24 -9.80
N LEU A 23 40.81 3.14 -9.26
CA LEU A 23 40.43 4.02 -8.15
C LEU A 23 39.28 4.98 -8.50
N LEU A 24 39.25 5.50 -9.73
CA LEU A 24 38.16 6.37 -10.20
C LEU A 24 36.85 5.60 -10.41
N TYR A 25 36.90 4.37 -10.92
CA TYR A 25 35.70 3.52 -11.02
C TYR A 25 35.18 3.11 -9.63
N PHE A 26 36.08 2.79 -8.70
CA PHE A 26 35.70 2.40 -7.34
C PHE A 26 35.10 3.57 -6.54
N SER A 27 35.65 4.78 -6.66
CA SER A 27 35.08 5.97 -6.01
C SER A 27 33.73 6.36 -6.63
N CYS A 28 33.58 6.27 -7.95
CA CYS A 28 32.31 6.51 -8.63
C CYS A 28 31.23 5.51 -8.21
N PHE A 29 31.61 4.23 -8.01
CA PHE A 29 30.67 3.19 -7.57
C PHE A 29 30.19 3.41 -6.13
N ILE A 30 31.07 3.86 -5.22
CA ILE A 30 30.71 4.20 -3.84
C ILE A 30 29.82 5.45 -3.79
N SER A 31 30.09 6.46 -4.61
CA SER A 31 29.25 7.66 -4.66
C SER A 31 27.86 7.36 -5.27
N LEU A 32 27.78 6.46 -6.26
CA LEU A 32 26.51 6.05 -6.86
C LEU A 32 25.66 5.22 -5.88
N SER A 33 26.27 4.31 -5.11
CA SER A 33 25.54 3.55 -4.10
C SER A 33 25.05 4.45 -2.97
N ALA A 34 25.86 5.41 -2.50
CA ALA A 34 25.43 6.36 -1.47
C ALA A 34 24.24 7.22 -1.91
N LEU A 35 24.14 7.57 -3.20
CA LEU A 35 22.99 8.30 -3.74
C LEU A 35 21.73 7.40 -3.80
N ILE A 36 21.87 6.14 -4.20
CA ILE A 36 20.75 5.19 -4.28
C ILE A 36 20.24 4.82 -2.87
N TYR A 37 21.13 4.64 -1.90
CA TYR A 37 20.77 4.29 -0.52
C TYR A 37 20.45 5.50 0.36
N GLY A 38 20.85 6.72 -0.04
CA GLY A 38 20.60 7.96 0.69
C GLY A 38 19.20 8.55 0.49
N GLN A 39 18.36 7.95 -0.36
CA GLN A 39 16.96 8.34 -0.60
C GLN A 39 15.94 7.44 0.12
N GLY A 40 16.33 6.78 1.22
CA GLY A 40 15.36 6.28 2.18
C GLY A 40 14.75 7.46 2.93
N ASP A 41 13.75 8.10 2.32
CA ASP A 41 12.92 9.09 3.01
C ASP A 41 12.40 8.43 4.32
N GLY A 42 12.58 9.07 5.47
CA GLY A 42 11.74 10.21 5.77
C GLY A 42 10.31 9.75 6.08
N GLN A 43 10.13 8.54 6.66
CA GLN A 43 8.87 8.02 7.17
C GLN A 43 8.12 9.10 7.94
N THR A 44 7.22 9.78 7.25
CA THR A 44 6.19 10.60 7.86
C THR A 44 5.26 9.60 8.51
N ASP A 45 5.29 9.50 9.83
CA ASP A 45 4.19 8.90 10.59
C ASP A 45 2.95 9.75 10.30
N ILE A 46 2.26 9.41 9.22
CA ILE A 46 0.89 9.86 9.01
C ILE A 46 0.10 9.13 10.08
N ASP A 47 -0.27 9.86 11.13
CA ASP A 47 -1.19 9.39 12.16
C ASP A 47 -2.54 9.08 11.49
N TYR A 48 -2.67 7.83 11.02
CA TYR A 48 -3.85 7.31 10.35
C TYR A 48 -4.95 6.94 11.38
N THR A 49 -4.97 7.62 12.53
CA THR A 49 -5.99 7.41 13.54
C THR A 49 -7.24 8.18 13.13
N ILE A 50 -8.29 7.45 12.74
CA ILE A 50 -9.61 8.04 12.51
C ILE A 50 -10.07 8.68 13.82
N SER A 51 -10.32 9.99 13.80
CA SER A 51 -10.88 10.69 14.95
C SER A 51 -12.24 10.11 15.36
N PRO A 52 -12.61 10.08 16.65
CA PRO A 52 -13.94 9.63 17.09
C PRO A 52 -15.07 10.35 16.33
N GLU A 53 -14.91 11.64 16.03
CA GLU A 53 -15.88 12.44 15.30
C GLU A 53 -16.04 11.96 13.86
N GLU A 54 -14.95 11.62 13.18
CA GLU A 54 -15.01 11.05 11.83
C GLU A 54 -15.65 9.66 11.86
N ALA A 55 -15.30 8.81 12.84
CA ALA A 55 -15.92 7.50 12.99
C ALA A 55 -17.44 7.61 13.18
N SER A 56 -17.90 8.51 14.06
CA SER A 56 -19.33 8.76 14.26
C SER A 56 -20.01 9.31 13.01
N ARG A 57 -19.37 10.22 12.27
CA ARG A 57 -19.92 10.73 10.99
C ARG A 57 -20.06 9.61 9.96
N LEU A 58 -19.04 8.77 9.80
CA LEU A 58 -19.08 7.64 8.86
C LEU A 58 -20.17 6.64 9.23
N LEU A 59 -20.30 6.31 10.51
CA LEU A 59 -21.36 5.44 11.00
C LEU A 59 -22.74 6.05 10.76
N SER A 60 -22.91 7.35 11.03
CA SER A 60 -24.17 8.05 10.77
C SER A 60 -24.53 8.09 9.29
N THR A 61 -23.54 8.25 8.39
CA THR A 61 -23.76 8.13 6.94
C THR A 61 -24.09 6.70 6.52
N TYR A 62 -23.43 5.71 7.11
CA TYR A 62 -23.69 4.30 6.82
C TYR A 62 -25.12 3.88 7.21
N ILE A 63 -25.60 4.33 8.37
CA ILE A 63 -26.94 4.00 8.85
C ILE A 63 -28.04 4.55 7.92
N GLN A 64 -27.79 5.64 7.18
CA GLN A 64 -28.76 6.17 6.21
C GLN A 64 -29.03 5.23 5.02
N TYR A 65 -28.25 4.16 4.84
CA TYR A 65 -28.54 3.12 3.85
C TYR A 65 -29.40 2.04 4.50
N PRO A 66 -30.71 1.94 4.21
CA PRO A 66 -31.58 0.94 4.80
C PRO A 66 -31.29 -0.45 4.20
N SER A 67 -30.25 -1.11 4.72
CA SER A 67 -29.85 -2.47 4.37
C SER A 67 -30.78 -3.52 4.98
N VAL A 68 -32.08 -3.29 4.94
CA VAL A 68 -33.07 -4.27 5.37
C VAL A 68 -32.86 -5.54 4.53
N THR A 69 -32.93 -6.71 5.17
CA THR A 69 -32.68 -8.00 4.50
C THR A 69 -33.35 -8.06 3.10
N GLY A 70 -32.55 -8.28 2.05
CA GLY A 70 -32.97 -8.23 0.65
C GLY A 70 -32.67 -6.92 -0.11
N ASN A 71 -32.08 -5.93 0.55
CA ASN A 71 -31.70 -4.62 -0.01
C ASN A 71 -30.31 -4.16 0.48
N GLU A 72 -29.38 -5.08 0.64
CA GLU A 72 -28.06 -4.85 1.22
C GLU A 72 -27.11 -4.10 0.29
N LYS A 73 -27.31 -4.21 -1.03
CA LYS A 73 -26.35 -3.73 -2.03
C LYS A 73 -25.91 -2.28 -1.88
N PRO A 74 -26.80 -1.28 -1.69
CA PRO A 74 -26.36 0.11 -1.55
C PRO A 74 -25.40 0.33 -0.36
N ALA A 75 -25.68 -0.33 0.77
CA ALA A 75 -24.82 -0.28 1.95
C ALA A 75 -23.48 -1.00 1.71
N GLY A 76 -23.52 -2.14 1.01
CA GLY A 76 -22.33 -2.89 0.60
C GLY A 76 -21.42 -2.12 -0.37
N GLU A 77 -22.01 -1.45 -1.36
CA GLU A 77 -21.31 -0.57 -2.29
C GLU A 77 -20.64 0.61 -1.56
N PHE A 78 -21.36 1.25 -0.62
CA PHE A 78 -20.79 2.30 0.22
C PHE A 78 -19.57 1.82 1.00
N LEU A 79 -19.67 0.70 1.73
CA LEU A 79 -18.58 0.18 2.56
C LEU A 79 -17.40 -0.31 1.72
N SER A 80 -17.66 -1.03 0.63
CA SER A 80 -16.60 -1.52 -0.26
C SER A 80 -15.86 -0.37 -0.94
N LYS A 81 -16.57 0.67 -1.37
CA LYS A 81 -15.96 1.90 -1.88
C LYS A 81 -15.12 2.60 -0.80
N LEU A 82 -15.65 2.74 0.42
CA LEU A 82 -14.94 3.35 1.54
C LEU A 82 -13.62 2.63 1.85
N CYS A 83 -13.61 1.29 1.79
CA CYS A 83 -12.40 0.49 1.95
C CYS A 83 -11.40 0.72 0.80
N SER A 84 -11.89 0.73 -0.45
CA SER A 84 -11.04 0.97 -1.63
C SER A 84 -10.42 2.38 -1.62
N ASP A 85 -11.21 3.39 -1.26
CA ASP A 85 -10.75 4.79 -1.18
C ASP A 85 -9.67 4.97 -0.09
N ARG A 86 -9.66 4.10 0.94
CA ARG A 86 -8.61 4.02 1.96
C ARG A 86 -7.43 3.10 1.60
N GLY A 87 -7.35 2.65 0.35
CA GLY A 87 -6.21 1.87 -0.16
C GLY A 87 -6.24 0.38 0.20
N LEU A 88 -7.38 -0.16 0.66
CA LEU A 88 -7.53 -1.59 0.86
C LEU A 88 -7.81 -2.30 -0.47
N ASN A 89 -7.33 -3.54 -0.58
CA ASN A 89 -7.63 -4.41 -1.71
C ASN A 89 -9.04 -4.97 -1.54
N VAL A 90 -9.98 -4.50 -2.37
CA VAL A 90 -11.37 -4.97 -2.34
C VAL A 90 -11.57 -6.08 -3.35
N ARG A 91 -12.23 -7.16 -2.91
CA ARG A 91 -12.75 -8.21 -3.78
C ARG A 91 -14.23 -8.40 -3.48
N VAL A 92 -15.07 -8.09 -4.47
CA VAL A 92 -16.49 -8.44 -4.44
C VAL A 92 -16.64 -9.91 -4.84
N PHE A 93 -17.46 -10.65 -4.09
CA PHE A 93 -17.78 -12.06 -4.32
C PHE A 93 -19.14 -12.21 -5.00
N THR A 94 -20.10 -11.39 -4.60
CA THR A 94 -21.47 -11.31 -5.14
C THR A 94 -21.91 -9.85 -5.09
N ASP A 95 -22.61 -9.39 -6.13
CA ASP A 95 -23.05 -8.01 -6.32
C ASP A 95 -24.56 -7.88 -6.60
N GLU A 96 -25.33 -8.83 -6.07
CA GLU A 96 -26.79 -8.86 -6.15
C GLU A 96 -27.42 -7.98 -5.06
N ASP A 97 -28.67 -7.56 -5.28
CA ASP A 97 -29.39 -6.65 -4.38
C ASP A 97 -29.56 -7.23 -2.97
N ASP A 98 -29.82 -8.54 -2.88
CA ASP A 98 -30.11 -9.29 -1.65
C ASP A 98 -28.89 -9.97 -1.01
N SER A 99 -27.72 -9.82 -1.63
CA SER A 99 -26.54 -10.61 -1.28
C SER A 99 -25.24 -9.96 -1.75
N TYR A 100 -25.00 -8.70 -1.38
CA TYR A 100 -23.72 -8.05 -1.65
C TYR A 100 -22.64 -8.49 -0.66
N ASN A 101 -21.66 -9.29 -1.11
CA ASN A 101 -20.57 -9.79 -0.26
C ASN A 101 -19.22 -9.34 -0.81
N PHE A 102 -18.37 -8.78 0.05
CA PHE A 102 -17.01 -8.40 -0.32
C PHE A 102 -16.01 -8.66 0.81
N ALA A 103 -14.73 -8.68 0.46
CA ALA A 103 -13.64 -8.62 1.41
C ALA A 103 -12.74 -7.42 1.08
N ALA A 104 -12.25 -6.75 2.12
CA ALA A 104 -11.22 -5.73 2.03
C ALA A 104 -9.98 -6.19 2.80
N SER A 105 -8.78 -6.08 2.21
CA SER A 105 -7.57 -6.60 2.81
C SER A 105 -6.33 -5.74 2.54
N LEU A 106 -5.37 -5.77 3.48
CA LEU A 106 -4.08 -5.04 3.34
C LEU A 106 -3.25 -5.55 2.15
N TYR A 107 -3.33 -6.86 1.87
CA TYR A 107 -2.69 -7.50 0.73
C TYR A 107 -3.74 -8.20 -0.14
N PRO A 108 -3.55 -8.34 -1.46
CA PRO A 108 -4.47 -9.09 -2.31
C PRO A 108 -4.70 -10.50 -1.77
N LEU A 109 -5.95 -10.97 -1.72
CA LEU A 109 -6.29 -12.30 -1.18
C LEU A 109 -5.54 -13.45 -1.89
N ARG A 110 -5.22 -13.28 -3.18
CA ARG A 110 -4.46 -14.25 -3.98
C ARG A 110 -3.02 -14.46 -3.50
N SER A 111 -2.50 -13.57 -2.63
CA SER A 111 -1.13 -13.68 -2.10
C SER A 111 -0.94 -14.79 -1.07
N GLY A 112 -2.03 -15.38 -0.54
CA GLY A 112 -1.96 -16.55 0.35
C GLY A 112 -1.22 -16.30 1.67
N LYS A 113 -1.18 -15.06 2.15
CA LYS A 113 -0.55 -14.72 3.44
C LYS A 113 -1.39 -15.23 4.62
N PRO A 114 -0.77 -15.57 5.77
CA PRO A 114 -1.49 -15.74 7.02
C PRO A 114 -2.39 -14.54 7.29
N ASN A 115 -3.61 -14.77 7.77
CA ASN A 115 -4.59 -13.72 7.94
C ASN A 115 -5.33 -13.80 9.28
N ILE A 116 -5.83 -12.64 9.70
CA ILE A 116 -6.86 -12.49 10.72
C ILE A 116 -8.10 -12.01 9.97
N ILE A 117 -9.23 -12.67 10.18
CA ILE A 117 -10.49 -12.33 9.51
C ILE A 117 -11.40 -11.65 10.53
N LEU A 118 -11.80 -10.42 10.21
CA LEU A 118 -12.87 -9.71 10.91
C LEU A 118 -14.13 -9.86 10.06
N LEU A 119 -15.07 -10.67 10.54
CA LEU A 119 -16.31 -10.97 9.83
C LEU A 119 -17.46 -10.17 10.46
N ASN A 120 -18.26 -9.53 9.62
CA ASN A 120 -19.48 -8.82 10.00
C ASN A 120 -20.58 -9.08 8.96
N HIS A 121 -21.82 -8.82 9.33
CA HIS A 121 -22.96 -8.73 8.43
C HIS A 121 -23.41 -7.27 8.33
N ILE A 122 -24.03 -6.90 7.22
CA ILE A 122 -24.45 -5.51 6.94
C ILE A 122 -25.96 -5.35 6.93
N ASP A 123 -26.70 -6.46 6.86
CA ASP A 123 -28.15 -6.47 6.85
C ASP A 123 -28.72 -6.12 8.23
N VAL A 124 -29.87 -5.45 8.20
CA VAL A 124 -30.65 -5.12 9.39
C VAL A 124 -32.08 -5.64 9.25
N VAL A 125 -32.77 -5.72 10.39
CA VAL A 125 -34.22 -5.97 10.39
C VAL A 125 -34.97 -4.69 10.04
N SER A 126 -36.20 -4.82 9.54
CA SER A 126 -37.06 -3.64 9.30
C SER A 126 -37.32 -2.87 10.59
N GLU A 127 -37.40 -1.56 10.43
CA GLU A 127 -37.74 -0.55 11.42
C GLU A 127 -39.16 -0.69 12.01
N ALA A 128 -40.01 -1.54 11.43
CA ALA A 128 -41.40 -1.73 11.83
C ALA A 128 -42.20 -0.40 11.83
N ASP A 129 -43.09 -0.21 12.80
CA ASP A 129 -43.96 0.97 12.87
C ASP A 129 -43.20 2.22 13.29
N LEU A 130 -43.01 3.15 12.34
CA LEU A 130 -42.36 4.45 12.51
C LEU A 130 -42.98 5.31 13.62
N SER A 131 -44.25 5.10 14.00
CA SER A 131 -44.89 5.86 15.09
C SER A 131 -44.29 5.56 16.47
N ASN A 132 -43.58 4.43 16.62
CA ASN A 132 -42.88 4.06 17.85
C ASN A 132 -41.46 4.65 17.95
N TRP A 133 -40.97 5.26 16.87
CA TRP A 133 -39.62 5.83 16.83
C TRP A 133 -39.65 7.30 17.24
N ARG A 134 -38.75 7.67 18.16
CA ARG A 134 -38.55 9.07 18.55
C ARG A 134 -37.76 9.85 17.49
N GLU A 135 -36.80 9.19 16.85
CA GLU A 135 -35.93 9.73 15.80
C GLU A 135 -36.07 8.83 14.57
N VAL A 136 -35.86 9.37 13.37
CA VAL A 136 -35.93 8.58 12.13
C VAL A 136 -34.87 7.46 12.18
N PRO A 137 -35.22 6.20 11.87
CA PRO A 137 -34.34 5.04 12.05
C PRO A 137 -33.14 4.99 11.08
N PHE A 138 -33.25 5.69 9.95
CA PHE A 138 -32.24 5.79 8.90
C PHE A 138 -32.05 7.24 8.49
#